data_AF-A0A1E7HGF4-F1
#
_entry.id   AF-A0A1E7HGF4-F1
#
_cell.length_a   1.000
_cell.length_b   1.000
_cell.length_c   1.000
_cell.angle_alpha   90.00
_cell.angle_beta   90.00
_cell.angle_gamma   90.00
#
_symmetry.space_group_name_H-M   'P 1'
#
loop_
_entity.id
_entity.type
_entity.pdbx_description
1 polymer ?
#
loop_
_entity_poly.entity_id
_entity_poly.type
_entity_poly.pdbx_seq_one_letter_code
_entity_poly.pdbx_strand_id
1 'polypeptide(L)'
;MIIQIIDYLTEHARAVKNSCYVGVAIILIWSVLGVDNHHAHTWVEKHIPGFWSLFGIGASIVLIFFARWFGKSGIMTREDYYDN
;
A
#
# COMPACT_ATOMS: atom_id res chain seq x y z
N MET A 1 19.00 -19.63 2.26
CA MET A 1 17.60 -19.56 2.72
C MET A 1 16.92 -18.25 2.31
N ILE A 2 17.40 -17.06 2.70
CA ILE A 2 16.80 -15.78 2.24
C ILE A 2 16.79 -15.64 0.71
N ILE A 3 17.89 -15.98 0.04
CA ILE A 3 18.00 -15.90 -1.43
C ILE A 3 16.96 -16.80 -2.11
N GLN A 4 16.75 -18.02 -1.62
CA GLN A 4 15.75 -18.96 -2.15
C GLN A 4 14.31 -18.43 -2.00
N ILE A 5 14.01 -17.69 -0.93
CA ILE A 5 12.70 -17.05 -0.73
C ILE A 5 12.52 -15.91 -1.74
N ILE A 6 13.57 -15.09 -1.94
CA ILE A 6 13.53 -13.99 -2.90
C ILE A 6 13.35 -14.53 -4.32
N ASP A 7 14.10 -15.58 -4.70
CA ASP A 7 13.99 -16.21 -6.02
C ASP A 7 12.58 -16.77 -6.23
N TYR A 8 12.03 -17.48 -5.23
CA TYR A 8 10.67 -18.01 -5.28
C TYR A 8 9.61 -16.92 -5.46
N LEU A 9 9.70 -15.83 -4.69
CA LEU A 9 8.77 -14.70 -4.79
C LEU A 9 8.90 -13.96 -6.13
N THR A 10 10.10 -13.89 -6.68
CA THR A 10 10.39 -13.25 -7.97
C THR A 10 9.86 -14.09 -9.14
N GLU A 11 10.08 -15.40 -9.10
CA GLU A 11 9.55 -16.35 -10.09
C GLU A 11 8.01 -16.34 -10.12
N HIS A 12 7.38 -16.17 -8.95
CA HIS A 12 5.93 -16.11 -8.78
C HIS A 12 5.40 -14.67 -8.65
N ALA A 13 6.14 -13.66 -9.11
CA ALA A 13 5.81 -12.24 -8.89
C ALA A 13 4.41 -11.86 -9.36
N ARG A 14 3.87 -12.53 -10.40
CA ARG A 14 2.49 -12.32 -10.84
C ARG A 14 1.47 -12.81 -9.80
N ALA A 15 1.68 -14.00 -9.24
CA ALA A 15 0.81 -14.55 -8.20
C ALA A 15 0.89 -13.70 -6.92
N VAL A 16 2.10 -13.25 -6.54
CA VAL A 16 2.31 -12.37 -5.39
C VAL A 16 1.59 -11.03 -5.58
N LYS A 17 1.71 -10.39 -6.75
CA LYS A 17 0.97 -9.15 -7.04
C LYS A 17 -0.54 -9.37 -6.96
N ASN A 18 -1.03 -10.46 -7.55
CA ASN A 18 -2.45 -10.78 -7.53
C ASN A 18 -2.95 -11.02 -6.10
N SER A 19 -2.20 -11.73 -5.26
CA SER A 19 -2.58 -11.98 -3.87
C SER A 19 -2.63 -10.68 -3.06
N CYS A 20 -1.69 -9.75 -3.28
CA CYS A 20 -1.75 -8.41 -2.67
C CYS A 20 -3.00 -7.64 -3.12
N TYR A 21 -3.31 -7.63 -4.42
CA TYR A 21 -4.53 -6.96 -4.92
C TYR A 21 -5.81 -7.58 -4.37
N VAL A 22 -5.86 -8.91 -4.26
CA VAL A 22 -6.98 -9.62 -3.62
C VAL A 22 -7.10 -9.23 -2.15
N GLY A 23 -5.99 -9.17 -1.41
CA GLY A 23 -5.99 -8.72 -0.02
C GLY A 23 -6.54 -7.30 0.15
N VAL A 24 -6.11 -6.36 -0.70
CA VAL A 24 -6.64 -5.00 -0.73
C VAL A 24 -8.14 -4.98 -1.04
N ALA A 25 -8.59 -5.78 -2.01
CA ALA A 25 -10.00 -5.88 -2.37
C ALA A 25 -10.85 -6.45 -1.21
N ILE A 26 -10.36 -7.46 -0.51
CA ILE A 26 -11.04 -8.03 0.68
C ILE A 26 -11.19 -6.98 1.76
N ILE A 27 -10.14 -6.20 2.04
CA ILE A 27 -10.18 -5.13 3.05
C ILE A 27 -11.21 -4.06 2.66
N LEU A 28 -11.25 -3.66 1.38
CA LEU A 28 -12.24 -2.69 0.88
C LEU A 28 -13.67 -3.22 1.04
N ILE A 29 -13.92 -4.47 0.63
CA ILE A 29 -15.23 -5.10 0.75
C ILE A 29 -15.65 -5.18 2.22
N TRP A 30 -14.74 -5.60 3.10
CA TRP A 30 -14.99 -5.67 4.54
C TRP A 30 -15.28 -4.30 5.15
N SER A 31 -14.55 -3.27 4.72
CA SER A 31 -14.78 -1.91 5.20
C SER A 31 -16.11 -1.30 4.75
N VAL A 32 -16.70 -1.81 3.66
CA VAL A 32 -18.02 -1.39 3.17
C VAL A 32 -19.15 -2.20 3.85
N LEU A 33 -18.98 -3.52 3.99
CA LEU A 33 -20.04 -4.43 4.41
C LEU A 33 -20.03 -4.75 5.92
N GLY A 34 -18.86 -4.75 6.55
CA GLY A 34 -18.67 -5.22 7.93
C GLY A 34 -18.45 -4.13 8.96
N VAL A 35 -18.14 -2.89 8.54
CA VAL A 35 -17.93 -1.76 9.45
C VAL A 35 -19.23 -0.99 9.61
N ASP A 36 -19.80 -1.06 10.81
CA ASP A 36 -21.01 -0.32 11.17
C ASP A 36 -20.64 1.14 11.51
N ASN A 37 -21.00 2.09 10.64
CA ASN A 37 -20.64 3.51 10.77
C ASN A 37 -21.61 4.29 11.68
N HIS A 38 -22.23 3.62 12.65
CA HIS A 38 -23.29 4.18 13.49
C HIS A 38 -22.83 5.38 14.37
N HIS A 39 -21.51 5.49 14.61
CA HIS A 39 -20.87 6.58 15.36
C HIS A 39 -19.98 7.49 14.47
N ALA A 40 -20.25 7.55 13.16
CA ALA A 40 -19.54 8.44 12.25
C ALA A 40 -19.82 9.92 12.62
N HIS A 41 -18.81 10.60 13.17
CA HIS A 41 -18.90 11.99 13.60
C HIS A 41 -18.68 12.99 12.45
N THR A 42 -18.17 12.55 11.28
CA THR A 42 -17.98 13.42 10.11
C THR A 42 -18.88 13.05 8.93
N TRP A 43 -19.33 14.06 8.17
CA TRP A 43 -20.23 13.90 7.01
C TRP A 43 -19.69 12.91 5.96
N VAL A 44 -18.37 12.90 5.79
CA VAL A 44 -17.67 12.08 4.78
C VAL A 44 -17.72 10.59 5.13
N GLU A 45 -17.55 10.25 6.41
CA GLU A 45 -17.66 8.87 6.92
C GLU A 45 -19.08 8.29 6.76
N LYS A 46 -20.09 9.16 6.79
CA LYS A 46 -21.49 8.76 6.69
C LYS A 46 -21.97 8.56 5.24
N HIS A 47 -21.38 9.26 4.27
CA HIS A 47 -21.78 9.21 2.86
C HIS A 47 -20.90 8.29 2.01
N ILE A 48 -19.65 8.04 2.41
CA ILE A 48 -18.70 7.26 1.62
C ILE A 48 -18.49 5.88 2.27
N PRO A 49 -19.13 4.82 1.75
CA PRO A 49 -18.87 3.48 2.23
C PRO A 49 -17.40 3.11 1.97
N GLY A 50 -16.71 2.59 2.99
CA GLY A 50 -15.29 2.21 2.88
C GLY A 50 -14.30 3.38 2.91
N PHE A 51 -14.70 4.56 3.41
CA PHE A 51 -13.86 5.76 3.47
C PHE A 51 -12.45 5.50 4.03
N TRP A 52 -12.35 4.79 5.16
CA TRP A 52 -11.07 4.54 5.82
C TRP A 52 -10.10 3.69 4.99
N SER A 53 -10.59 2.67 4.28
CA SER A 53 -9.77 1.88 3.38
C SER A 53 -9.33 2.67 2.15
N LEU A 54 -10.24 3.48 1.57
CA LEU A 54 -9.89 4.37 0.45
C LEU A 54 -8.87 5.42 0.85
N PHE A 55 -9.05 6.02 2.03
CA PHE A 55 -8.11 6.98 2.61
C PHE A 55 -6.74 6.33 2.85
N GLY A 56 -6.70 5.13 3.45
CA GLY A 56 -5.45 4.41 3.69
C GLY A 56 -4.67 4.11 2.40
N ILE A 57 -5.35 3.64 1.35
CA ILE A 57 -4.74 3.39 0.04
C ILE A 57 -4.26 4.71 -0.57
N GLY A 58 -5.09 5.75 -0.56
CA GLY A 58 -4.75 7.07 -1.10
C GLY A 58 -3.55 7.69 -0.40
N ALA A 59 -3.54 7.68 0.94
CA ALA A 59 -2.43 8.18 1.75
C ALA A 59 -1.13 7.40 1.46
N SER A 60 -1.21 6.08 1.32
CA SER A 60 -0.04 5.25 0.98
C SER A 60 0.54 5.62 -0.39
N ILE A 61 -0.32 5.82 -1.40
CA ILE A 61 0.10 6.25 -2.73
C ILE A 61 0.79 7.62 -2.65
N VAL A 62 0.17 8.59 -1.97
CA VAL A 62 0.72 9.94 -1.77
C VAL A 62 2.09 9.86 -1.10
N LEU A 63 2.23 9.06 -0.03
CA LEU A 63 3.49 8.87 0.67
C LEU A 63 4.56 8.24 -0.22
N ILE A 64 4.23 7.26 -1.06
CA ILE A 64 5.17 6.67 -2.01
C ILE A 64 5.68 7.73 -3.00
N PHE A 65 4.79 8.53 -3.57
CA PHE A 65 5.19 9.60 -4.49
C PHE A 65 6.03 10.66 -3.80
N PHE A 66 5.63 11.06 -2.60
CA PHE A 66 6.36 12.03 -1.79
C PHE A 66 7.76 11.51 -1.44
N ALA A 67 7.88 10.28 -0.96
CA ALA A 67 9.16 9.65 -0.63
C ALA A 67 10.07 9.52 -1.86
N ARG A 68 9.51 9.17 -3.04
CA ARG A 68 10.28 9.12 -4.29
C ARG A 68 10.78 10.49 -4.70
N TRP A 69 9.95 11.53 -4.60
CA TRP A 69 10.36 12.90 -4.91
C TRP A 69 11.42 13.42 -3.92
N PHE A 70 11.21 13.16 -2.64
CA PHE A 70 12.13 13.56 -1.57
C PHE A 70 13.48 12.84 -1.69
N GLY A 71 13.49 11.54 -1.99
CA GLY A 71 14.72 10.78 -2.23
C GLY A 71 15.54 11.33 -3.41
N LYS A 72 14.87 11.67 -4.52
CA LYS A 72 15.50 12.34 -5.69
C LYS A 72 16.00 13.75 -5.41
N SER A 73 15.56 14.38 -4.33
CA SER A 73 15.98 15.74 -3.96
C SER A 73 17.37 15.78 -3.32
N GLY A 74 18.11 14.66 -3.30
CA GLY A 74 19.53 14.62 -2.93
C GLY A 74 19.82 13.96 -1.58
N ILE A 75 18.85 13.29 -0.96
CA ILE A 75 19.06 12.58 0.32
C ILE A 75 19.50 11.13 0.12
N MET A 76 19.24 10.54 -1.05
CA MET A 76 19.68 9.18 -1.34
C MET A 76 21.20 9.14 -1.54
N THR A 77 21.84 8.21 -0.83
CA THR A 77 23.22 7.79 -1.10
C THR A 77 23.30 7.30 -2.55
N ARG A 78 24.39 7.66 -3.24
CA ARG A 78 24.63 7.22 -4.62
C ARG A 78 24.68 5.69 -4.70
N GLU A 79 24.16 5.13 -5.78
CA GLU A 79 24.09 3.67 -5.98
C GLU A 79 25.49 3.02 -6.00
N ASP A 80 26.53 3.77 -6.34
CA ASP A 80 27.94 3.34 -6.40
C ASP A 80 28.70 3.42 -5.07
N TYR A 81 28.03 3.73 -3.96
CA TYR A 81 28.70 3.97 -2.67
C TYR A 81 29.48 2.75 -2.13
N TYR A 82 29.07 1.54 -2.50
CA TYR A 82 29.73 0.29 -2.10
C TYR A 82 30.50 -0.41 -3.23
N ASP A 83 30.66 0.25 -4.39
CA ASP A 83 31.39 -0.32 -5.53
C ASP A 83 32.93 -0.19 -5.40
N ASN A 84 33.45 0.03 -4.18
CA ASN A 84 34.88 0.02 -3.84
C ASN A 84 35.22 -1.11 -2.87
#